data_AF-A0A4R7G6G1-F1
#
_entry.id   AF-A0A4R7G6G1-F1
#
_cell.length_a   1.000
_cell.length_b   1.000
_cell.length_c   1.000
_cell.angle_alpha   90.00
_cell.angle_beta   90.00
_cell.angle_gamma   90.00
#
_symmetry.space_group_name_H-M   'P 1'
#
loop_
_entity.id
_entity.type
_entity.pdbx_description
1 polymer ?
#
loop_
_entity_poly.entity_id
_entity_poly.type
_entity_poly.pdbx_seq_one_letter_code
_entity_poly.pdbx_strand_id
1 'polypeptide(L)'
;MSSAARTEPGSRRRGGPGSYAKRWMGRLTRTSPARAAMLIFGVTIAVFASLLNMPWATASGSSAAFHEALFVATSAVTVTGLTPVNTAEHWSFAGELVILIGIQVGGLGIITIAALLAISVTRNLGLRTRLVAQEGGISTGSMGETGQVIRTVVICSAVVEA
;
A
#
# COMPACT_ATOMS: atom_id res chain seq x y z
N MET A 1 -2.17 -15.87 61.69
CA MET A 1 -1.59 -16.92 60.82
C MET A 1 -2.68 -17.44 59.91
N SER A 2 -2.35 -17.62 58.63
CA SER A 2 -3.11 -18.31 57.57
C SER A 2 -4.18 -17.53 56.81
N SER A 3 -3.87 -17.28 55.52
CA SER A 3 -4.74 -17.38 54.33
C SER A 3 -4.40 -16.26 53.35
N ALA A 4 -3.18 -16.20 52.80
CA ALA A 4 -2.75 -16.93 51.60
C ALA A 4 -3.63 -16.66 50.36
N ALA A 5 -3.21 -15.63 49.61
CA ALA A 5 -3.15 -15.57 48.14
C ALA A 5 -4.20 -16.37 47.34
N ARG A 6 -5.24 -15.67 46.87
CA ARG A 6 -5.93 -16.04 45.63
C ARG A 6 -5.26 -15.34 44.45
N THR A 7 -4.35 -16.06 43.80
CA THR A 7 -3.89 -15.77 42.44
C THR A 7 -4.91 -16.34 41.47
N GLU A 8 -5.77 -15.49 40.92
CA GLU A 8 -6.62 -15.84 39.76
C GLU A 8 -5.84 -15.62 38.45
N PRO A 9 -6.16 -16.39 37.39
CA PRO A 9 -5.18 -16.87 36.44
C PRO A 9 -5.00 -15.96 35.22
N GLY A 10 -3.79 -16.03 34.66
CA GLY A 10 -3.41 -15.36 33.44
C GLY A 10 -4.33 -15.73 32.28
N SER A 11 -5.12 -14.75 31.83
CA SER A 11 -5.83 -14.80 30.56
C SER A 11 -4.82 -14.73 29.43
N ARG A 12 -4.30 -15.90 29.03
CA ARG A 12 -3.61 -16.10 27.75
C ARG A 12 -4.62 -15.79 26.63
N ARG A 13 -4.71 -14.52 26.25
CA ARG A 13 -5.41 -14.09 25.04
C ARG A 13 -4.71 -14.75 23.84
N ARG A 14 -5.30 -15.84 23.36
CA ARG A 14 -4.97 -16.51 22.11
C ARG A 14 -4.83 -15.46 21.01
N GLY A 15 -3.61 -15.24 20.56
CA GLY A 15 -3.35 -14.44 19.36
C GLY A 15 -3.98 -15.14 18.17
N GLY A 16 -5.11 -14.62 17.69
CA GLY A 16 -5.74 -15.10 16.47
C GLY A 16 -4.83 -14.92 15.24
N PRO A 17 -5.08 -15.61 14.12
CA PRO A 17 -4.25 -15.59 12.91
C PRO A 17 -3.93 -14.17 12.39
N GLY A 18 -4.85 -13.21 12.58
CA GLY A 18 -4.65 -11.80 12.20
C GLY A 18 -3.59 -11.04 13.02
N SER A 19 -3.15 -11.58 14.15
CA SER A 19 -2.10 -10.97 14.99
C SER A 19 -0.69 -11.18 14.42
N TYR A 20 -0.48 -12.16 13.54
CA TYR A 20 0.80 -12.34 12.85
C TYR A 20 1.05 -11.24 11.82
N ALA A 21 0.08 -10.98 10.94
CA ALA A 21 0.17 -9.88 9.96
C ALA A 21 0.39 -8.51 10.63
N LYS A 22 -0.30 -8.28 11.77
CA LYS A 22 -0.15 -7.04 12.56
C LYS A 22 1.23 -6.89 13.20
N ARG A 23 1.89 -8.01 13.57
CA ARG A 23 3.23 -8.04 14.18
C ARG A 23 4.37 -7.94 13.16
N TRP A 24 4.13 -8.38 11.92
CA TRP A 24 5.02 -8.11 10.77
C TRP A 24 4.93 -6.63 10.36
N MET A 25 3.72 -6.08 10.28
CA MET A 25 3.49 -4.66 9.98
C MET A 25 4.13 -3.73 11.02
N GLY A 26 4.06 -4.08 12.31
CA GLY A 26 4.68 -3.32 13.41
C GLY A 26 6.21 -3.33 13.45
N ARG A 27 6.87 -4.25 12.74
CA ARG A 27 8.35 -4.29 12.65
C ARG A 27 8.90 -3.57 11.42
N LEU A 28 8.16 -3.53 10.30
CA LEU A 28 8.52 -2.72 9.14
C LEU A 28 8.30 -1.21 9.36
N THR A 29 7.29 -0.83 10.17
CA THR A 29 6.87 0.57 10.36
C THR A 29 7.71 1.38 11.35
N ARG A 30 8.74 0.79 11.97
CA ARG A 30 9.52 1.45 13.01
C ARG A 30 10.65 2.35 12.48
N THR A 31 10.89 2.35 11.17
CA THR A 31 11.98 3.12 10.54
C THR A 31 11.47 3.78 9.26
N SER A 32 11.04 5.04 9.36
CA SER A 32 10.62 5.97 8.30
C SER A 32 9.54 5.48 7.30
N PRO A 33 8.42 6.24 7.12
CA PRO A 33 7.37 5.88 6.16
C PRO A 33 7.88 5.70 4.72
N ALA A 34 8.96 6.40 4.35
CA ALA A 34 9.62 6.23 3.06
C ALA A 34 10.22 4.83 2.83
N ARG A 35 10.79 4.18 3.85
CA ARG A 35 11.37 2.83 3.70
C ARG A 35 10.29 1.77 3.56
N ALA A 36 9.18 1.92 4.28
CA ALA A 36 8.04 1.05 4.13
C ALA A 36 7.47 1.15 2.69
N ALA A 37 7.34 2.37 2.15
CA ALA A 37 6.92 2.59 0.77
C ALA A 37 7.87 1.92 -0.24
N MET A 38 9.18 2.09 -0.10
CA MET A 38 10.17 1.45 -0.98
C MET A 38 10.06 -0.08 -0.97
N LEU A 39 9.90 -0.70 0.22
CA LEU A 39 9.75 -2.15 0.31
C LEU A 39 8.46 -2.64 -0.33
N ILE A 40 7.34 -1.94 -0.10
CA ILE A 40 6.05 -2.31 -0.68
C ILE A 40 6.11 -2.21 -2.20
N PHE A 41 6.59 -1.09 -2.75
CA PHE A 41 6.74 -0.94 -4.20
C PHE A 41 7.69 -1.97 -4.80
N GLY A 42 8.85 -2.21 -4.16
CA GLY A 42 9.81 -3.20 -4.65
C GLY A 42 9.24 -4.62 -4.70
N VAL A 43 8.51 -5.04 -3.66
CA VAL A 43 7.86 -6.36 -3.63
C VAL A 43 6.75 -6.44 -4.68
N THR A 44 5.91 -5.40 -4.80
CA THR A 44 4.85 -5.36 -5.83
C THR A 44 5.45 -5.49 -7.22
N ILE A 45 6.46 -4.68 -7.56
CA ILE A 45 7.14 -4.74 -8.87
C ILE A 45 7.71 -6.14 -9.12
N ALA A 46 8.37 -6.75 -8.14
CA ALA A 46 8.93 -8.09 -8.27
C ALA A 46 7.86 -9.16 -8.55
N VAL A 47 6.68 -9.04 -7.91
CA VAL A 47 5.55 -9.93 -8.17
C VAL A 47 5.06 -9.75 -9.60
N PHE A 48 4.73 -8.53 -10.03
CA PHE A 48 4.25 -8.27 -11.40
C PHE A 48 5.28 -8.67 -12.46
N ALA A 49 6.56 -8.38 -12.26
CA ALA A 49 7.63 -8.79 -13.17
C ALA A 49 7.73 -10.32 -13.28
N SER A 50 7.55 -11.05 -12.17
CA SER A 50 7.55 -12.52 -12.18
C SER A 50 6.35 -13.09 -12.93
N LEU A 51 5.17 -12.44 -12.82
CA LEU A 51 3.98 -12.82 -13.58
C LEU A 51 4.18 -12.57 -15.09
N LEU A 52 4.74 -11.42 -15.47
CA LEU A 52 5.00 -11.06 -16.87
C LEU A 52 6.10 -11.91 -17.51
N ASN A 53 7.08 -12.39 -16.74
CA ASN A 53 8.18 -13.20 -17.27
C ASN A 53 7.74 -14.63 -17.71
N MET A 54 6.50 -15.00 -17.38
CA MET A 54 5.97 -16.33 -17.60
C MET A 54 5.42 -16.46 -19.04
N PRO A 55 5.59 -17.62 -19.72
CA PRO A 55 5.33 -17.75 -21.17
C PRO A 55 3.86 -17.61 -21.59
N TRP A 56 2.92 -17.56 -20.64
CA TRP A 56 1.50 -17.27 -20.92
C TRP A 56 1.22 -15.78 -21.09
N ALA A 57 2.13 -14.91 -20.64
CA ALA A 57 1.98 -13.46 -20.72
C ALA A 57 2.38 -12.89 -22.09
N THR A 58 3.14 -13.63 -22.91
CA THR A 58 3.62 -13.18 -24.21
C THR A 58 2.80 -13.76 -25.36
N ALA A 59 2.58 -12.97 -26.41
CA ALA A 59 1.82 -13.39 -27.59
C ALA A 59 2.56 -14.47 -28.42
N SER A 60 3.90 -14.48 -28.37
CA SER A 60 4.75 -15.45 -29.06
C SER A 60 4.84 -16.81 -28.35
N GLY A 61 4.35 -16.93 -27.11
CA GLY A 61 4.49 -18.15 -26.28
C GLY A 61 5.91 -18.42 -25.76
N SER A 62 6.87 -17.53 -26.04
CA SER A 62 8.23 -17.55 -25.48
C SER A 62 8.30 -16.65 -24.25
N SER A 63 8.99 -17.05 -23.18
CA SER A 63 9.21 -16.15 -22.04
C SER A 63 9.80 -14.80 -22.49
N ALA A 64 9.23 -13.71 -21.98
CA ALA A 64 9.75 -12.37 -22.19
C ALA A 64 11.19 -12.27 -21.67
N ALA A 65 12.00 -11.37 -22.23
CA ALA A 65 13.30 -11.13 -21.64
C ALA A 65 13.13 -10.50 -20.24
N PHE A 66 13.87 -10.97 -19.24
CA PHE A 66 13.69 -10.53 -17.86
C PHE A 66 13.76 -9.01 -17.68
N HIS A 67 14.61 -8.33 -18.46
CA HIS A 67 14.74 -6.88 -18.43
C HIS A 67 13.50 -6.16 -18.98
N GLU A 68 12.85 -6.70 -20.02
CA GLU A 68 11.60 -6.16 -20.58
C GLU A 68 10.45 -6.33 -19.58
N ALA A 69 10.30 -7.53 -19.02
CA ALA A 69 9.28 -7.82 -18.02
C ALA A 69 9.42 -6.95 -16.77
N LEU A 70 10.66 -6.76 -16.28
CA LEU A 70 10.95 -5.88 -15.14
C LEU A 70 10.65 -4.42 -15.46
N PHE A 71 11.03 -3.95 -16.64
CA PHE A 71 10.79 -2.56 -17.04
C PHE A 71 9.29 -2.27 -17.18
N VAL A 72 8.56 -3.14 -17.88
CA VAL A 72 7.11 -3.00 -18.06
C VAL A 72 6.38 -3.09 -16.72
N ALA A 73 6.73 -4.05 -15.86
CA ALA A 73 6.15 -4.17 -14.52
C ALA A 73 6.43 -2.92 -13.66
N THR A 74 7.66 -2.40 -13.70
CA THR A 74 8.02 -1.16 -12.99
C THR A 74 7.18 0.00 -13.49
N SER A 75 7.15 0.21 -14.81
CA SER A 75 6.44 1.34 -15.43
C SER A 75 4.93 1.30 -15.20
N ALA A 76 4.34 0.10 -15.22
CA ALA A 76 2.93 -0.11 -14.92
C ALA A 76 2.62 0.24 -13.46
N VAL A 77 3.39 -0.31 -12.51
CA VAL A 77 3.19 -0.07 -11.06
C VAL A 77 3.48 1.38 -10.67
N THR A 78 4.41 2.06 -11.34
CA THR A 78 4.68 3.49 -11.14
C THR A 78 3.78 4.40 -11.99
N VAL A 79 2.87 3.82 -12.79
CA VAL A 79 1.92 4.54 -13.65
C VAL A 79 2.62 5.55 -14.57
N THR A 80 3.78 5.17 -15.11
CA THR A 80 4.61 6.05 -15.96
C THR A 80 4.30 5.88 -17.45
N GLY A 81 3.83 4.69 -17.85
CA GLY A 81 3.38 4.43 -19.23
C GLY A 81 4.50 4.26 -20.26
N LEU A 82 5.71 3.90 -19.82
CA LEU A 82 6.85 3.61 -20.71
C LEU A 82 6.95 2.11 -20.98
N THR A 83 7.21 1.75 -22.23
CA THR A 83 7.42 0.37 -22.64
C THR A 83 8.57 0.27 -23.65
N PRO A 84 9.47 -0.72 -23.52
CA PRO A 84 10.58 -0.93 -24.46
C PRO A 84 10.12 -1.67 -25.73
N VAL A 85 8.93 -2.26 -25.70
CA VAL A 85 8.35 -3.10 -26.76
C VAL A 85 6.93 -2.65 -27.10
N ASN A 86 6.42 -3.01 -28.27
CA ASN A 86 5.03 -2.72 -28.63
C ASN A 86 4.08 -3.58 -27.79
N THR A 87 3.31 -2.97 -26.89
CA THR A 87 2.49 -3.71 -25.92
C THR A 87 1.43 -4.57 -26.60
N ALA A 88 0.79 -4.06 -27.65
CA ALA A 88 -0.33 -4.71 -28.33
C ALA A 88 0.09 -5.92 -29.17
N GLU A 89 1.36 -5.97 -29.58
CA GLU A 89 1.90 -7.08 -30.39
C GLU A 89 2.70 -8.08 -29.55
N HIS A 90 3.31 -7.63 -28.45
CA HIS A 90 4.23 -8.43 -27.66
C HIS A 90 3.55 -9.22 -26.54
N TRP A 91 2.55 -8.62 -25.88
CA TRP A 91 1.86 -9.24 -24.75
C TRP A 91 0.61 -9.98 -25.23
N SER A 92 0.32 -11.11 -24.59
CA SER A 92 -0.97 -11.78 -24.74
C SER A 92 -2.05 -11.01 -23.99
N PHE A 93 -3.32 -11.31 -24.26
CA PHE A 93 -4.44 -10.74 -23.50
C PHE A 93 -4.29 -10.91 -21.97
N ALA A 94 -3.71 -12.04 -21.55
CA ALA A 94 -3.46 -12.30 -20.14
C ALA A 94 -2.32 -11.41 -19.59
N GLY A 95 -1.27 -11.16 -20.37
CA GLY A 95 -0.20 -10.23 -20.02
C GLY A 95 -0.68 -8.78 -19.93
N GLU A 96 -1.50 -8.34 -20.88
CA GLU A 96 -2.14 -7.03 -20.87
C GLU A 96 -3.02 -6.83 -19.63
N LEU A 97 -3.77 -7.85 -19.24
CA LEU A 97 -4.58 -7.82 -18.03
C LEU A 97 -3.72 -7.67 -16.76
N VAL A 98 -2.56 -8.33 -16.70
CA VAL A 98 -1.62 -8.15 -15.58
C VAL A 98 -1.05 -6.73 -15.56
N ILE A 99 -0.73 -6.14 -16.72
CA ILE A 99 -0.27 -4.75 -16.82
C ILE A 99 -1.35 -3.79 -16.30
N LEU A 100 -2.62 -3.98 -16.70
CA LEU A 100 -3.75 -3.17 -16.24
C LEU A 100 -3.95 -3.25 -14.72
N ILE A 101 -3.88 -4.46 -14.14
CA ILE A 101 -3.94 -4.62 -12.69
C ILE A 101 -2.76 -3.91 -12.02
N GLY A 102 -1.57 -3.98 -12.62
CA GLY A 102 -0.37 -3.27 -12.13
C GLY A 102 -0.57 -1.76 -12.06
N ILE A 103 -1.17 -1.18 -13.10
CA ILE A 103 -1.53 0.25 -13.17
C ILE A 103 -2.52 0.61 -12.06
N GLN A 104 -3.57 -0.19 -11.86
CA GLN A 104 -4.57 0.08 -10.82
C GLN A 104 -3.96 0.03 -9.41
N VAL A 105 -3.18 -1.02 -9.13
CA VAL A 105 -2.51 -1.21 -7.84
C VAL A 105 -1.52 -0.08 -7.60
N GLY A 106 -0.77 0.32 -8.63
CA GLY A 106 0.14 1.46 -8.62
C GLY A 106 -0.55 2.79 -8.30
N GLY A 107 -1.63 3.09 -9.02
CA GLY A 107 -2.43 4.31 -8.86
C GLY A 107 -2.99 4.45 -7.43
N LEU A 108 -3.58 3.38 -6.90
CA LEU A 108 -4.07 3.37 -5.52
C LEU A 108 -2.94 3.54 -4.49
N GLY A 109 -1.76 2.97 -4.76
CA GLY A 109 -0.57 3.11 -3.92
C GLY A 109 -0.07 4.55 -3.84
N ILE A 110 0.09 5.22 -4.97
CA ILE A 110 0.57 6.61 -5.05
C ILE A 110 -0.42 7.56 -4.35
N ILE A 111 -1.72 7.40 -4.61
CA ILE A 111 -2.78 8.19 -3.96
C ILE A 111 -2.74 8.02 -2.44
N THR A 112 -2.60 6.79 -1.96
CA THR A 112 -2.58 6.50 -0.52
C THR A 112 -1.36 7.13 0.15
N ILE A 113 -0.18 7.02 -0.48
CA ILE A 113 1.05 7.62 0.06
C ILE A 113 0.96 9.16 0.03
N ALA A 114 0.44 9.75 -1.04
CA ALA A 114 0.20 11.18 -1.13
C ALA A 114 -0.75 11.67 -0.01
N ALA A 115 -1.84 10.95 0.23
CA ALA A 115 -2.79 11.26 1.31
C ALA A 115 -2.14 11.13 2.70
N LEU A 116 -1.36 10.08 2.95
CA LEU A 116 -0.64 9.90 4.21
C LEU A 116 0.42 11.00 4.44
N LEU A 117 1.13 11.41 3.39
CA LEU A 117 2.08 12.52 3.46
C LEU A 117 1.36 13.85 3.72
N ALA A 118 0.27 14.13 3.02
CA ALA A 118 -0.56 15.31 3.25
C ALA A 118 -1.06 15.37 4.70
N ILE A 119 -1.60 14.26 5.23
CA ILE A 119 -2.03 14.16 6.63
C ILE A 119 -0.85 14.30 7.59
N SER A 120 0.33 13.75 7.28
CA SER A 120 1.51 13.86 8.15
C SER A 120 2.02 15.31 8.23
N VAL A 121 2.03 16.04 7.12
CA VAL A 121 2.39 17.46 7.07
C VAL A 121 1.34 18.29 7.83
N THR A 122 0.06 18.07 7.55
CA THR A 122 -1.05 18.78 8.21
C THR A 122 -1.15 18.44 9.70
N ARG A 123 -0.81 17.21 10.14
CA ARG A 123 -0.72 16.87 11.57
C ARG A 123 0.42 17.59 12.27
N ASN A 124 1.57 17.76 11.64
CA ASN A 124 2.67 18.52 12.26
C ASN A 124 2.31 20.01 12.39
N LEU A 125 1.60 20.57 11.41
CA LEU A 125 1.07 21.93 11.47
C LEU A 125 -0.07 22.03 12.52
N GLY A 126 -1.00 21.09 12.51
CA GLY A 126 -2.12 21.01 13.45
C GLY A 126 -1.70 20.68 14.88
N LEU A 127 -0.60 19.95 15.12
CA LEU A 127 -0.03 19.75 16.44
C LEU A 127 0.59 21.04 16.98
N ARG A 128 1.27 21.82 16.13
CA ARG A 128 1.77 23.16 16.52
C ARG A 128 0.61 24.12 16.79
N THR A 129 -0.42 24.13 15.94
CA THR A 129 -1.64 24.92 16.18
C THR A 129 -2.43 24.43 17.41
N ARG A 130 -2.46 23.12 17.69
CA ARG A 130 -3.07 22.56 18.91
C ARG A 130 -2.26 22.85 20.17
N LEU A 131 -0.93 22.91 20.10
CA LEU A 131 -0.11 23.36 21.22
C LEU A 131 -0.39 24.84 21.55
N VAL A 132 -0.52 25.69 20.53
CA VAL A 132 -0.94 27.10 20.69
C VAL A 132 -2.41 27.22 21.13
N ALA A 133 -3.30 26.37 20.64
CA ALA A 133 -4.72 26.37 21.02
C ALA A 133 -4.98 25.70 22.39
N GLN A 134 -4.09 24.86 22.90
CA GLN A 134 -4.12 24.35 24.27
C GLN A 134 -3.84 25.45 25.29
N GLU A 135 -3.09 26.49 24.91
CA GLU A 135 -2.98 27.72 25.71
C GLU A 135 -4.26 28.59 25.61
N GLY A 136 -5.12 28.37 24.60
CA GLY A 136 -6.33 29.16 24.31
C GLY A 136 -7.69 28.48 24.50
N GLY A 137 -7.76 27.22 24.94
CA GLY A 137 -9.01 26.54 25.32
C GLY A 137 -9.95 26.10 24.20
N ILE A 138 -9.53 26.04 22.93
CA ILE A 138 -10.42 25.66 21.81
C ILE A 138 -10.21 24.21 21.39
N SER A 139 -11.24 23.37 21.60
CA SER A 139 -11.26 21.95 21.27
C SER A 139 -11.60 21.72 19.78
N THR A 140 -10.61 21.36 18.95
CA THR A 140 -10.87 20.98 17.54
C THR A 140 -10.96 19.47 17.39
N GLY A 141 -12.19 18.97 17.28
CA GLY A 141 -12.50 17.58 16.95
C GLY A 141 -12.15 17.25 15.50
N SER A 142 -11.46 16.13 15.29
CA SER A 142 -11.47 15.35 14.05
C SER A 142 -10.52 14.16 14.23
N MET A 143 -11.10 12.96 14.33
CA MET A 143 -10.38 11.68 14.30
C MET A 143 -11.02 10.71 13.27
N GLY A 144 -12.00 11.18 12.48
CA GLY A 144 -12.78 10.35 11.54
C GLY A 144 -12.50 10.59 10.05
N GLU A 145 -11.79 11.66 9.68
CA GLU A 145 -11.68 12.08 8.26
C GLU A 145 -10.77 11.20 7.39
N THR A 146 -9.73 10.57 7.96
CA THR A 146 -8.77 9.80 7.16
C THR A 146 -9.41 8.59 6.47
N GLY A 147 -10.32 7.89 7.15
CA GLY A 147 -11.03 6.75 6.58
C GLY A 147 -12.02 7.17 5.49
N GLN A 148 -12.62 8.35 5.63
CA GLN A 148 -13.59 8.88 4.67
C GLN A 148 -12.91 9.35 3.38
N VAL A 149 -11.75 10.02 3.48
CA VAL A 149 -11.01 10.48 2.29
C VAL A 149 -10.53 9.29 1.44
N ILE A 150 -9.95 8.25 2.06
CA ILE A 150 -9.50 7.05 1.33
C ILE A 150 -10.69 6.38 0.63
N ARG A 151 -11.84 6.26 1.32
CA ARG A 151 -13.06 5.67 0.75
C ARG A 151 -13.60 6.47 -0.43
N THR A 152 -13.63 7.80 -0.34
CA THR A 152 -14.10 8.67 -1.42
C THR A 152 -13.21 8.53 -2.66
N VAL A 153 -11.88 8.51 -2.50
CA VAL A 153 -10.98 8.41 -3.65
C VAL A 153 -11.10 7.05 -4.34
N VAL A 154 -11.20 5.96 -3.58
CA VAL A 154 -11.40 4.62 -4.14
C VAL A 154 -12.72 4.53 -4.92
N ILE A 155 -13.81 5.06 -4.36
CA ILE A 155 -15.12 5.05 -5.03
C ILE A 155 -15.13 5.94 -6.28
N CYS A 156 -14.59 7.16 -6.21
CA CYS A 156 -14.53 8.05 -7.37
C CYS A 156 -13.69 7.46 -8.50
N SER A 157 -12.54 6.86 -8.19
CA SER A 157 -11.70 6.20 -9.22
C SER A 157 -12.45 5.05 -9.89
N ALA A 158 -13.06 4.16 -9.09
CA ALA A 158 -13.79 3.01 -9.61
C ALA A 158 -15.03 3.38 -10.44
N VAL A 159 -15.71 4.48 -10.10
CA VAL A 159 -16.89 4.96 -10.85
C VAL A 159 -16.50 5.66 -12.16
N VAL A 160 -15.36 6.35 -12.19
CA VAL A 160 -14.87 7.03 -13.40
C VAL A 160 -14.30 6.04 -14.41
N GLU A 161 -13.76 4.92 -13.95
CA GLU A 161 -13.13 3.88 -14.79
C GLU A 161 -14.08 2.74 -15.21
N ALA A 162 -15.31 2.68 -14.69
CA ALA A 162 -16.34 1.67 -15.03
C ALA A 162 -17.33 2.17 -16.10
#